data_AF-A0A4Q3WMN0-F1
#
_entry.id   AF-A0A4Q3WMN0-F1
#
_cell.length_a   1.000
_cell.length_b   1.000
_cell.length_c   1.000
_cell.angle_alpha   90.00
_cell.angle_beta   90.00
_cell.angle_gamma   90.00
#
_symmetry.space_group_name_H-M   'P 1'
#
loop_
_entity.id
_entity.type
_entity.pdbx_description
1 polymer ?
#
loop_
_entity_poly.entity_id
_entity_poly.type
_entity_poly.pdbx_seq_one_letter_code
_entity_poly.pdbx_strand_id
1 'polypeptide(L)'
;MVSGSPFNTPIGFLQHRAGDRIKDRYDVLQRLGGGNFGSVYRVVDSAVGNILACKEMHVLDNPNTPQDERAAALDLFKRVALNLATLRHPNIPFA
;
A
#
# COMPACT_ATOMS: atom_id res chain seq x y z
N MET A 1 32.97 11.33 16.31
CA MET A 1 32.12 12.18 15.44
C MET A 1 31.39 11.24 14.48
N VAL A 2 30.10 10.98 14.72
CA VAL A 2 29.29 10.12 13.83
C VAL A 2 28.12 10.98 13.37
N SER A 3 28.23 11.60 12.19
CA SER A 3 27.08 12.22 11.53
C SER A 3 26.39 11.16 10.66
N GLY A 4 25.47 10.40 11.26
CA GLY A 4 24.52 9.60 10.49
C GLY A 4 23.39 10.53 10.02
N SER A 5 23.25 10.68 8.70
CA SER A 5 22.20 11.47 8.07
C SER A 5 20.79 11.00 8.49
N PRO A 6 19.82 11.90 8.77
CA PRO A 6 18.48 11.55 9.24
C PRO A 6 17.56 10.91 8.18
N PHE A 7 18.10 10.52 7.01
CA PHE A 7 17.33 10.03 5.87
C PHE A 7 17.49 8.53 5.59
N ASN A 8 18.15 7.77 6.46
CA ASN A 8 18.35 6.33 6.25
C ASN A 8 17.22 5.43 6.80
N THR A 9 16.04 5.98 7.05
CA THR A 9 14.86 5.15 7.33
C THR A 9 14.53 4.37 6.06
N PRO A 10 14.51 3.02 6.08
CA PRO A 10 14.19 2.25 4.88
C PRO A 10 12.84 2.70 4.33
N ILE A 11 12.86 3.27 3.12
CA ILE A 11 11.67 3.75 2.43
C ILE A 11 10.75 2.56 2.17
N GLY A 12 9.69 2.46 2.96
CA GLY A 12 8.65 1.45 2.86
C GLY A 12 9.08 0.09 3.40
N PHE A 13 8.60 -0.28 4.58
CA PHE A 13 8.72 -1.65 5.06
C PHE A 13 8.03 -2.61 4.07
N LEU A 14 8.77 -3.63 3.67
CA LEU A 14 8.21 -4.76 2.94
C LEU A 14 7.42 -5.60 3.94
N GLN A 15 6.10 -5.41 3.99
CA GLN A 15 5.23 -6.18 4.90
C GLN A 15 5.03 -7.61 4.41
N HIS A 16 4.96 -7.81 3.09
CA HIS A 16 4.69 -9.12 2.49
C HIS A 16 5.67 -9.46 1.38
N ARG A 17 5.93 -10.76 1.24
CA ARG A 17 6.76 -11.41 0.22
C ARG A 17 5.89 -12.22 -0.73
N ALA A 18 6.47 -12.64 -1.85
CA ALA A 18 5.81 -13.59 -2.73
C ALA A 18 5.47 -14.89 -1.97
N GLY A 19 4.24 -15.37 -2.12
CA GLY A 19 3.70 -16.52 -1.39
C GLY A 19 2.94 -16.17 -0.10
N ASP A 20 3.06 -14.94 0.41
CA ASP A 20 2.23 -14.48 1.52
C ASP A 20 0.78 -14.27 1.05
N ARG A 21 -0.15 -14.29 2.00
CA ARG A 21 -1.57 -14.07 1.71
C ARG A 21 -2.14 -12.93 2.55
N ILE A 22 -2.67 -11.92 1.87
CA ILE A 22 -3.27 -10.74 2.49
C ILE A 22 -4.76 -11.02 2.70
N LYS A 23 -5.25 -10.81 3.94
CA LYS A 23 -6.66 -10.95 4.33
C LYS A 23 -7.29 -12.27 3.88
N ASP A 24 -6.51 -13.35 3.92
CA ASP A 24 -6.91 -14.71 3.52
C ASP A 24 -7.46 -14.85 2.09
N ARG A 25 -7.25 -13.87 1.22
CA ARG A 25 -7.83 -13.81 -0.13
C ARG A 25 -6.85 -13.44 -1.23
N TYR A 26 -5.89 -12.57 -0.94
CA TYR A 26 -5.02 -12.05 -1.99
C TYR A 26 -3.64 -12.67 -1.87
N ASP A 27 -3.32 -13.58 -2.77
CA ASP A 27 -2.03 -14.26 -2.81
C ASP A 27 -0.99 -13.34 -3.46
N VAL A 28 0.06 -13.01 -2.74
CA VAL A 28 1.09 -12.07 -3.18
C VAL A 28 2.01 -12.75 -4.20
N LEU A 29 2.09 -12.17 -5.40
CA LEU A 29 2.99 -12.62 -6.45
C LEU A 29 4.32 -11.89 -6.42
N GLN A 30 4.29 -10.56 -6.25
CA GLN A 30 5.49 -9.72 -6.21
C GLN A 30 5.16 -8.33 -5.62
N ARG A 31 6.14 -7.67 -5.03
CA ARG A 31 6.05 -6.24 -4.70
C ARG A 31 6.25 -5.41 -5.98
N LEU A 32 5.34 -4.48 -6.23
CA LEU A 32 5.42 -3.53 -7.35
C LEU A 32 6.14 -2.24 -6.95
N GLY A 33 5.98 -1.80 -5.70
CA GLY A 33 6.63 -0.60 -5.22
C GLY A 33 6.20 -0.26 -3.80
N GLY A 34 6.74 0.84 -3.27
CA GLY A 34 6.32 1.38 -1.97
C GLY A 34 6.90 2.76 -1.74
N GLY A 35 6.27 3.48 -0.82
CA GLY A 35 6.69 4.81 -0.37
C GLY A 35 6.20 5.05 1.05
N ASN A 36 6.20 6.31 1.50
CA ASN A 36 5.94 6.67 2.90
C ASN A 36 4.59 6.19 3.45
N PHE A 37 3.57 6.10 2.59
CA PHE A 37 2.23 5.71 3.03
C PHE A 37 2.03 4.20 3.09
N GLY A 38 2.70 3.45 2.20
CA GLY A 38 2.26 2.11 1.88
C GLY A 38 3.10 1.40 0.83
N SER A 39 2.80 0.12 0.64
CA SER A 39 3.38 -0.75 -0.38
C SER A 39 2.28 -1.21 -1.33
N VAL A 40 2.65 -1.44 -2.60
CA VAL A 40 1.76 -1.98 -3.63
C VAL A 40 2.30 -3.32 -4.09
N TYR A 41 1.44 -4.31 -4.16
CA TYR A 41 1.76 -5.68 -4.53
C TYR A 41 0.93 -6.10 -5.75
N ARG A 42 1.52 -6.92 -6.62
CA ARG A 42 0.76 -7.70 -7.58
C ARG A 42 0.26 -8.93 -6.86
N VAL A 43 -1.04 -9.17 -6.92
CA VAL A 43 -1.69 -10.28 -6.23
C VAL A 43 -2.60 -11.05 -7.18
N VAL A 44 -2.89 -12.30 -6.83
CA VAL A 44 -4.05 -13.04 -7.35
C VAL A 44 -5.17 -12.89 -6.34
N ASP A 45 -6.36 -12.47 -6.78
CA ASP A 45 -7.57 -12.63 -6.00
C ASP A 45 -8.01 -14.09 -6.05
N SER A 46 -7.79 -14.85 -4.98
CA SER A 46 -8.06 -16.29 -4.95
C SER A 46 -9.54 -16.65 -5.08
N ALA A 47 -10.45 -15.69 -4.85
CA ALA A 47 -11.89 -15.92 -4.98
C ALA A 47 -12.36 -15.94 -6.46
N VAL A 48 -11.71 -15.18 -7.33
CA VAL A 48 -12.14 -15.01 -8.74
C VAL A 48 -11.03 -15.25 -9.77
N GLY A 49 -9.78 -15.42 -9.35
CA GLY A 49 -8.61 -15.70 -10.20
C GLY A 49 -7.96 -14.50 -10.88
N ASN A 50 -8.44 -13.27 -10.63
CA ASN A 50 -7.93 -12.08 -11.31
C ASN A 50 -6.60 -11.58 -10.74
N ILE A 51 -5.74 -11.02 -11.60
CA ILE A 51 -4.54 -10.31 -11.18
C ILE A 51 -4.88 -8.86 -10.84
N LEU A 52 -4.52 -8.43 -9.63
CA LEU A 52 -4.78 -7.07 -9.13
C LEU A 52 -3.51 -6.40 -8.63
N ALA A 53 -3.55 -5.07 -8.54
CA ALA A 53 -2.63 -4.29 -7.72
C ALA A 53 -3.27 -4.00 -6.36
N CYS A 54 -2.71 -4.56 -5.28
CA CYS A 54 -3.19 -4.37 -3.91
C CYS A 54 -2.30 -3.36 -3.19
N LYS A 55 -2.88 -2.26 -2.68
CA LYS A 55 -2.17 -1.24 -1.89
C LYS A 55 -2.51 -1.38 -0.42
N GLU A 56 -1.49 -1.56 0.43
CA GLU A 56 -1.61 -1.57 1.89
C GLU A 56 -0.93 -0.36 2.52
N MET A 57 -1.58 0.19 3.53
CA MET A 57 -1.20 1.45 4.16
C MET A 57 -0.46 1.21 5.49
N HIS A 58 0.81 0.78 5.41
CA HIS A 58 1.61 0.48 6.61
C HIS A 58 1.81 1.67 7.56
N VAL A 59 1.61 2.91 7.08
CA VAL A 59 1.65 4.11 7.91
C VAL A 59 0.61 4.10 9.03
N LEU A 60 -0.49 3.36 8.84
CA LEU A 60 -1.58 3.23 9.82
C LEU A 60 -1.19 2.36 11.01
N ASP A 61 -0.27 1.42 10.82
CA ASP A 61 0.17 0.48 11.85
C ASP A 61 1.52 0.89 12.48
N ASN A 62 2.17 1.93 11.95
CA ASN A 62 3.45 2.39 12.48
C ASN A 62 3.24 3.12 13.82
N PRO A 63 3.83 2.64 14.93
CA PRO A 63 3.66 3.25 16.25
C PRO A 63 4.27 4.65 16.34
N ASN A 64 5.25 4.97 15.49
CA ASN A 64 5.92 6.27 15.48
C ASN A 64 5.14 7.34 14.70
N THR A 65 4.10 6.97 13.96
CA THR A 65 3.24 7.96 13.28
C THR A 65 2.32 8.62 14.32
N PRO A 66 2.17 9.95 14.33
CA PRO A 66 1.14 10.63 15.13
C PRO A 66 -0.29 10.17 14.78
N GLN A 67 -1.21 10.23 15.75
CA GLN A 67 -2.58 9.73 15.56
C GLN A 67 -3.38 10.57 14.54
N ASP A 68 -3.20 11.88 14.57
CA ASP A 68 -3.77 12.82 13.62
C ASP A 68 -3.24 12.58 12.19
N GLU A 69 -1.94 12.31 12.05
CA GLU A 69 -1.36 11.94 10.75
C GLU A 69 -1.94 10.62 10.21
N ARG A 70 -2.10 9.60 11.07
CA ARG A 70 -2.76 8.34 10.68
C ARG A 70 -4.20 8.58 10.23
N ALA A 71 -4.94 9.40 10.95
CA ALA A 71 -6.33 9.73 10.61
C ALA A 71 -6.42 10.46 9.25
N ALA A 72 -5.54 11.44 9.01
CA ALA A 72 -5.46 12.15 7.74
C ALA A 72 -5.07 11.23 6.58
N ALA A 73 -4.10 10.33 6.78
CA ALA A 73 -3.69 9.35 5.77
C ALA A 73 -4.84 8.39 5.41
N LEU A 74 -5.61 7.94 6.40
CA LEU A 74 -6.77 7.09 6.17
C LEU A 74 -7.90 7.82 5.43
N ASP A 75 -8.20 9.08 5.79
CA ASP A 75 -9.21 9.89 5.10
C ASP A 75 -8.85 10.08 3.63
N LEU A 76 -7.60 10.48 3.36
CA LEU A 76 -7.11 10.67 2.00
C LEU A 76 -7.17 9.36 1.20
N PHE A 77 -6.75 8.25 1.79
CA PHE A 77 -6.80 6.94 1.14
C PHE A 77 -8.23 6.56 0.74
N LYS A 78 -9.21 6.73 1.63
CA LYS A 78 -10.63 6.49 1.36
C LYS A 78 -11.13 7.40 0.24
N ARG A 79 -10.83 8.70 0.29
CA ARG A 79 -11.26 9.67 -0.72
C ARG A 79 -10.73 9.31 -2.10
N VAL A 80 -9.44 8.98 -2.21
CA VAL A 80 -8.82 8.58 -3.48
C VAL A 80 -9.41 7.28 -4.01
N ALA A 81 -9.65 6.28 -3.14
CA ALA A 81 -10.28 5.02 -3.54
C ALA A 81 -11.68 5.25 -4.11
N LEU A 82 -12.51 6.08 -3.45
CA LEU A 82 -13.84 6.44 -3.93
C LEU A 82 -13.80 7.20 -5.25
N ASN A 83 -12.85 8.12 -5.43
CA ASN A 83 -12.66 8.82 -6.69
C ASN A 83 -12.24 7.88 -7.82
N LEU A 84 -11.27 6.99 -7.58
CA LEU A 84 -10.84 6.01 -8.59
C LEU A 84 -11.94 5.01 -8.96
N ALA A 85 -12.80 4.65 -8.01
CA ALA A 85 -13.92 3.73 -8.26
C ALA A 85 -14.91 4.24 -9.33
N THR A 86 -15.05 5.57 -9.50
CA THR A 86 -15.97 6.18 -10.47
C THR A 86 -15.29 6.63 -11.76
N LEU A 87 -13.96 6.82 -11.77
CA LEU A 87 -13.23 7.26 -12.95
C LEU A 87 -13.17 6.17 -14.02
N ARG A 88 -13.53 6.52 -15.26
CA ARG A 88 -13.42 5.66 -16.44
C ARG A 88 -12.76 6.44 -17.56
N HIS A 89 -11.46 6.22 -17.74
CA HIS A 89 -10.67 6.88 -18.77
C HIS A 89 -9.54 5.95 -19.23
N PRO A 90 -9.23 5.84 -20.54
CA PRO A 90 -8.25 4.88 -21.06
C PRO A 90 -6.84 5.05 -20.47
N ASN A 91 -6.47 6.26 -20.06
CA ASN A 91 -5.15 6.57 -19.50
C ASN A 91 -5.15 6.72 -17.97
N ILE A 92 -6.24 6.35 -17.29
CA ILE A 92 -6.33 6.37 -15.82
C ILE A 92 -6.62 4.93 -15.35
N PRO A 93 -5.85 4.39 -14.39
CA PRO A 93 -6.12 3.07 -13.85
C PRO A 93 -7.54 2.94 -13.29
N PHE A 94 -8.16 1.79 -13.55
CA PHE A 94 -9.43 1.38 -12.96
C PHE A 94 -9.18 0.69 -11.60
N ALA A 95 -10.10 0.89 -10.65
CA ALA A 95 -10.08 0.29 -9.32
C ALA A 95 -11.08 -0.87 -9.21
#